data_AF-A0A655IT81-F1
#
_entry.id   AF-A0A655IT81-F1
#
_cell.length_a   1.000
_cell.length_b   1.000
_cell.length_c   1.000
_cell.angle_alpha   90.00
_cell.angle_beta   90.00
_cell.angle_gamma   90.00
#
_symmetry.space_group_name_H-M   'P 1'
#
loop_
_entity.id
_entity.type
_entity.pdbx_description
1 polymer ?
#
loop_
_entity_poly.entity_id
_entity_poly.type
_entity_poly.pdbx_seq_one_letter_code
_entity_poly.pdbx_strand_id
1 'polypeptide(L)'
;MRALLHRRQDEQLRKRAQLQKGATQPATSGASASVHGQLRDLRRELHTLVSIAHHRTGKPHGWIHDELRRRCGGPPIAAATRAQIKARIDALRQLNSERS
;
A
#
# COMPACT_ATOMS: atom_id res chain seq x y z
N MET A 1 28.37 -2.54 18.80
CA MET A 1 27.33 -1.81 18.05
C MET A 1 26.53 -2.65 17.04
N ARG A 2 27.11 -3.62 16.33
CA ARG A 2 26.43 -4.42 15.28
C ARG A 2 25.24 -5.27 15.76
N ALA A 3 25.30 -5.78 16.99
CA ALA A 3 24.23 -6.61 17.58
C ALA A 3 22.92 -5.84 17.83
N LEU A 4 23.01 -4.57 18.21
CA LEU A 4 21.83 -3.73 18.48
C LEU A 4 21.09 -3.35 17.19
N LEU A 5 21.83 -3.17 16.10
CA LEU A 5 21.26 -2.93 14.77
C LEU A 5 20.52 -4.16 14.25
N HIS A 6 21.13 -5.34 14.35
CA HIS A 6 20.46 -6.61 13.99
C HIS A 6 19.19 -6.83 14.80
N ARG A 7 19.24 -6.60 16.12
CA ARG A 7 18.06 -6.75 16.99
C ARG A 7 16.92 -5.82 16.59
N ARG A 8 17.22 -4.55 16.30
CA ARG A 8 16.19 -3.59 15.82
C ARG A 8 15.63 -3.98 14.46
N GLN A 9 16.44 -4.56 13.58
CA GLN A 9 16.00 -5.02 12.27
C GLN A 9 15.06 -6.22 12.38
N ASP A 10 15.38 -7.16 13.28
CA ASP A 10 14.53 -8.33 13.59
C ASP A 10 13.19 -7.91 14.20
N GLU A 11 13.19 -6.95 15.13
CA GLU A 11 11.95 -6.43 15.73
C GLU A 11 11.06 -5.71 14.70
N GLN A 12 11.65 -4.99 13.74
CA GLN A 12 10.88 -4.38 12.66
C GLN A 12 10.28 -5.41 11.71
N LEU A 13 11.01 -6.49 11.40
CA LEU A 13 10.49 -7.59 10.58
C LEU A 13 9.36 -8.35 11.28
N ARG A 14 9.51 -8.63 12.59
CA ARG A 14 8.48 -9.27 13.42
C ARG A 14 7.21 -8.42 13.54
N LYS A 15 7.35 -7.11 13.74
CA LYS A 15 6.21 -6.18 13.80
C LYS A 15 5.45 -6.12 12.47
N ARG A 16 6.18 -6.17 11.34
CA ARG A 16 5.58 -6.28 10.00
C ARG A 16 4.85 -7.60 9.79
N ALA A 17 5.44 -8.72 10.20
CA ALA A 17 4.81 -10.03 10.11
C ALA A 17 3.52 -10.12 10.94
N GLN A 18 3.49 -9.52 12.15
CA GLN A 18 2.28 -9.44 12.97
C GLN A 18 1.17 -8.58 12.34
N LEU A 19 1.53 -7.43 11.76
CA LEU A 19 0.58 -6.58 11.03
C LEU A 19 0.00 -7.27 9.78
N GLN A 20 0.81 -8.10 9.11
CA GLN A 20 0.39 -8.86 7.94
C GLN A 20 -0.49 -10.08 8.32
N LYS A 21 -0.22 -10.71 9.48
CA LYS A 21 -1.08 -11.77 10.03
C LYS A 21 -2.48 -11.28 10.43
N GLY A 22 -2.64 -10.00 10.77
CA GLY A 22 -3.95 -9.37 10.99
C GLY A 22 -4.74 -9.05 9.70
N ALA A 23 -4.09 -9.08 8.53
CA ALA A 23 -4.70 -8.75 7.23
C ALA A 23 -5.16 -9.97 6.43
N THR A 24 -5.06 -11.18 7.00
CA THR A 24 -5.45 -12.42 6.32
C THR A 24 -6.74 -12.97 6.93
N GLN A 25 -7.88 -12.37 6.57
CA GLN A 25 -9.16 -13.05 6.64
C GLN A 25 -9.67 -13.25 5.20
N PRO A 26 -9.82 -14.50 4.73
CA PRO A 26 -10.53 -14.79 3.51
C PRO A 26 -12.03 -14.80 3.85
N ALA A 27 -12.75 -13.77 3.42
CA ALA A 27 -14.21 -13.82 3.38
C ALA A 27 -14.64 -13.63 1.93
N THR A 28 -14.79 -14.78 1.27
CA THR A 28 -15.75 -14.99 0.21
C THR A 28 -17.13 -14.62 0.73
N SER A 29 -17.84 -13.72 0.05
CA SER A 29 -19.31 -13.70 -0.07
C SER A 29 -19.72 -12.45 -0.82
N GLY A 30 -20.38 -12.65 -1.95
CA GLY A 30 -21.07 -11.58 -2.65
C GLY A 30 -22.19 -11.03 -1.79
N ALA A 31 -22.17 -9.73 -1.54
CA ALA A 31 -23.30 -9.00 -1.02
C ALA A 31 -23.08 -7.53 -1.36
N SER A 32 -23.79 -7.07 -2.41
CA SER A 32 -24.07 -5.68 -2.78
C SER A 32 -22.88 -4.70 -2.79
N ALA A 33 -22.64 -4.05 -3.91
CA ALA A 33 -21.70 -2.94 -4.03
C ALA A 33 -22.17 -1.70 -3.23
N SER A 34 -22.28 -1.83 -1.91
CA SER A 34 -22.32 -0.72 -0.97
C SER A 34 -21.05 0.10 -1.18
N VAL A 35 -21.12 1.41 -0.96
CA VAL A 35 -20.00 2.36 -1.09
C VAL A 35 -18.70 1.86 -0.42
N HIS A 36 -18.84 1.04 0.64
CA HIS A 36 -17.74 0.37 1.33
C HIS A 36 -16.99 -0.67 0.47
N GLY A 37 -17.69 -1.42 -0.37
CA GLY A 37 -17.09 -2.36 -1.33
C GLY A 37 -16.22 -1.65 -2.36
N GLN A 38 -16.71 -0.52 -2.91
CA GLN A 38 -15.97 0.28 -3.88
C GLN A 38 -14.63 0.80 -3.31
N LEU A 39 -14.61 1.21 -2.04
CA LEU A 39 -13.38 1.67 -1.40
C LEU A 39 -12.38 0.52 -1.19
N ARG A 40 -12.87 -0.68 -0.86
CA ARG A 40 -12.06 -1.89 -0.72
C ARG A 40 -11.43 -2.28 -2.06
N ASP A 41 -12.18 -2.24 -3.15
CA ASP A 41 -11.68 -2.56 -4.49
C ASP A 41 -10.60 -1.58 -4.94
N LEU A 42 -10.80 -0.28 -4.73
CA LEU A 42 -9.78 0.74 -5.02
C LEU A 42 -8.50 0.54 -4.19
N ARG A 43 -8.62 0.17 -2.90
CA ARG A 43 -7.44 -0.16 -2.08
C ARG A 43 -6.69 -1.36 -2.63
N ARG A 44 -7.43 -2.40 -3.06
CA ARG A 44 -6.85 -3.60 -3.65
C ARG A 44 -6.11 -3.27 -4.95
N GLU A 45 -6.72 -2.47 -5.82
CA GLU A 45 -6.10 -2.00 -7.05
C GLU A 45 -4.81 -1.22 -6.78
N LEU A 46 -4.85 -0.25 -5.85
CA LEU A 46 -3.68 0.53 -5.45
C LEU A 46 -2.57 -0.39 -4.92
N HIS A 47 -2.88 -1.36 -4.07
CA HIS A 47 -1.88 -2.30 -3.54
C HIS A 47 -1.24 -3.14 -4.65
N THR A 48 -2.03 -3.65 -5.61
CA THR A 48 -1.51 -4.39 -6.76
C THR A 48 -0.54 -3.55 -7.58
N LEU A 49 -0.89 -2.30 -7.89
CA LEU A 49 -0.02 -1.41 -8.64
C LEU A 49 1.28 -1.09 -7.88
N VAL A 50 1.21 -0.96 -6.55
CA VAL A 50 2.41 -0.75 -5.72
C VAL A 50 3.31 -1.98 -5.75
N SER A 51 2.77 -3.20 -5.70
CA SER A 51 3.57 -4.42 -5.85
C SER A 51 4.28 -4.46 -7.21
N ILE A 52 3.58 -4.13 -8.30
CA ILE A 52 4.18 -4.05 -9.65
C ILE A 52 5.30 -3.00 -9.68
N ALA A 53 5.07 -1.81 -9.13
CA ALA A 53 6.07 -0.75 -9.06
C ALA A 53 7.27 -1.13 -8.17
N HIS A 54 7.05 -1.87 -7.07
CA HIS A 54 8.12 -2.41 -6.23
C HIS A 54 9.01 -3.36 -7.03
N HIS A 55 8.42 -4.32 -7.74
CA HIS A 55 9.19 -5.26 -8.55
C HIS A 55 9.94 -4.58 -9.70
N ARG A 56 9.36 -3.55 -10.32
CA ARG A 56 10.04 -2.77 -11.39
C ARG A 56 11.18 -1.90 -10.87
N THR A 57 11.01 -1.25 -9.71
CA THR A 57 11.95 -0.21 -9.24
C THR A 57 12.90 -0.68 -8.14
N GLY A 58 12.65 -1.83 -7.51
CA GLY A 58 13.35 -2.31 -6.33
C GLY A 58 13.05 -1.52 -5.04
N LYS A 59 12.25 -0.45 -5.12
CA LYS A 59 11.98 0.44 -3.97
C LYS A 59 10.95 -0.18 -3.03
N PRO A 60 11.14 -0.12 -1.70
CA PRO A 60 10.22 -0.74 -0.76
C PRO A 60 8.83 -0.09 -0.81
N HIS A 61 7.78 -0.89 -0.57
CA HIS A 61 6.38 -0.45 -0.58
C HIS A 61 6.13 0.84 0.21
N GLY A 62 6.71 0.95 1.41
CA GLY A 62 6.58 2.15 2.25
C GLY A 62 7.10 3.42 1.56
N TRP A 63 8.23 3.32 0.86
CA TRP A 63 8.77 4.44 0.10
C TRP A 63 7.83 4.87 -1.04
N ILE A 64 7.22 3.91 -1.74
CA ILE A 64 6.27 4.18 -2.84
C ILE A 64 5.02 4.86 -2.27
N HIS A 65 4.48 4.37 -1.15
CA HIS A 65 3.34 5.01 -0.50
C HIS A 65 3.64 6.42 0.02
N ASP A 66 4.84 6.65 0.57
CA ASP A 66 5.27 7.99 1.00
C ASP A 66 5.43 8.93 -0.20
N GLU A 67 5.95 8.45 -1.34
CA GLU A 67 6.04 9.23 -2.57
C GLU A 67 4.65 9.60 -3.12
N LEU A 68 3.72 8.64 -3.15
CA LEU A 68 2.32 8.91 -3.54
C LEU A 68 1.64 9.88 -2.57
N ARG A 69 1.95 9.81 -1.28
CA ARG A 69 1.45 10.78 -0.29
C ARG A 69 2.07 12.16 -0.48
N ARG A 70 3.34 12.27 -0.88
CA ARG A 70 3.97 13.56 -1.23
C ARG A 70 3.32 14.20 -2.45
N ARG A 71 3.05 13.42 -3.50
CA ARG A 71 2.47 13.92 -4.76
C ARG A 71 0.99 14.28 -4.64
N CYS A 72 0.19 13.41 -4.03
CA CYS A 72 -1.26 13.59 -3.94
C CYS A 72 -1.73 14.26 -2.64
N GLY A 73 -0.86 14.33 -1.63
CA GLY A 73 -1.22 14.78 -0.29
C GLY A 73 -2.10 13.78 0.49
N GLY A 74 -2.62 14.26 1.62
CA GLY A 74 -3.66 13.59 2.40
C GLY A 74 -3.18 12.51 3.40
N PRO A 75 -4.13 11.89 4.11
CA PRO A 75 -3.86 10.93 5.20
C PRO A 75 -3.38 9.56 4.69
N PRO A 76 -2.87 8.67 5.57
CA PRO A 76 -2.51 7.29 5.18
C PRO A 76 -3.70 6.53 4.56
N ILE A 77 -3.43 5.50 3.74
CA ILE A 77 -4.45 4.76 2.96
C ILE A 77 -5.64 4.27 3.80
N ALA A 78 -5.39 3.86 5.05
CA ALA A 78 -6.44 3.41 5.96
C ALA A 78 -7.50 4.49 6.24
N ALA A 79 -7.09 5.76 6.29
CA ALA A 79 -7.95 6.92 6.52
C ALA A 79 -8.21 7.75 5.24
N ALA A 80 -7.73 7.29 4.09
CA ALA A 80 -7.89 8.00 2.82
C ALA A 80 -9.31 7.85 2.27
N THR A 81 -9.84 8.95 1.73
CA THR A 81 -11.14 8.96 1.05
C THR A 81 -11.06 8.32 -0.33
N ARG A 82 -12.21 7.96 -0.90
CA ARG A 82 -12.30 7.39 -2.25
C ARG A 82 -11.57 8.22 -3.30
N ALA A 83 -11.74 9.55 -3.28
CA ALA A 83 -11.11 10.46 -4.22
C ALA A 83 -9.57 10.47 -4.07
N GLN A 84 -9.07 10.43 -2.83
CA GLN A 84 -7.63 10.37 -2.57
C GLN A 84 -7.01 9.06 -3.02
N ILE A 85 -7.71 7.92 -2.88
CA ILE A 85 -7.21 6.63 -3.36
C ILE A 85 -7.17 6.60 -4.90
N LYS A 86 -8.20 7.12 -5.57
CA LYS A 86 -8.19 7.28 -7.04
C LYS A 86 -7.02 8.14 -7.51
N ALA A 87 -6.85 9.33 -6.92
CA ALA A 87 -5.74 10.22 -7.26
C ALA A 87 -4.36 9.54 -7.11
N ARG A 88 -4.19 8.69 -6.08
CA ARG A 88 -2.96 7.90 -5.88
C ARG A 88 -2.77 6.81 -6.94
N ILE A 89 -3.85 6.15 -7.36
CA ILE A 89 -3.81 5.17 -8.46
C ILE A 89 -3.36 5.87 -9.74
N ASP A 90 -3.96 7.00 -10.07
CA ASP A 90 -3.64 7.76 -11.29
C ASP A 90 -2.19 8.25 -11.26
N ALA A 91 -1.74 8.83 -10.14
CA ALA A 91 -0.35 9.25 -9.97
C ALA A 91 0.64 8.09 -10.09
N LEU A 92 0.30 6.90 -9.57
CA LEU A 92 1.16 5.72 -9.66
C LEU A 92 1.23 5.17 -11.09
N ARG A 93 0.12 5.20 -11.82
CA ARG A 93 0.08 4.82 -13.24
C ARG A 93 0.96 5.75 -14.07
N GLN A 94 0.82 7.06 -13.88
CA GLN A 94 1.68 8.05 -14.54
C GLN A 94 3.17 7.83 -14.22
N LEU A 95 3.49 7.63 -12.93
CA LEU A 95 4.85 7.28 -12.48
C LEU A 95 5.43 6.04 -13.16
N ASN A 96 4.60 5.03 -13.40
CA ASN A 96 5.02 3.81 -14.07
C ASN A 96 5.24 4.03 -15.56
N SER A 97 4.41 4.86 -16.21
CA SER A 97 4.52 5.23 -17.62
C SER A 97 5.74 6.12 -17.91
N GLU A 98 6.01 7.11 -17.05
CA GLU A 98 7.17 8.02 -17.17
C GLU A 98 8.53 7.30 -17.08
N ARG A 99 8.54 6.10 -16.51
CA ARG A 99 9.74 5.31 -16.23
C ARG A 99 9.83 4.04 -17.06
N SER A 100 8.94 3.87 -18.04
CA SER A 100 8.94 2.74 -18.97
C SER A 100 9.59 3.13 -20.29
#